data_AF-A0A7J3VBN8-F1
#
_entry.id   AF-A0A7J3VBN8-F1
#
_cell.length_a   1.000
_cell.length_b   1.000
_cell.length_c   1.000
_cell.angle_alpha   90.00
_cell.angle_beta   90.00
_cell.angle_gamma   90.00
#
_symmetry.space_group_name_H-M   'P 1'
#
loop_
_entity.id
_entity.type
_entity.pdbx_description
1 polymer ?
#
loop_
_entity_poly.entity_id
_entity_poly.type
_entity_poly.pdbx_seq_one_letter_code
_entity_poly.pdbx_strand_id
1 'polypeptide(L)'
;MEGAGIVIAEAMAAGLPVVAYMLPAYKSLYVNAPLIYFCDTLESFSDKIILLLKDINLRRQGIRNRNFALQNFSWRKVSERIYAGLVRSVRSQL
;
A
#
# COMPACT_ATOMS: atom_id res chain seq x y z
N MET A 1 16.37 -6.49 0.58
CA MET A 1 15.65 -5.41 1.30
C MET A 1 14.49 -4.99 0.44
N GLU A 2 13.27 -5.07 0.96
CA GLU A 2 12.11 -4.45 0.30
C GLU A 2 12.13 -2.94 0.55
N GLY A 3 11.96 -2.17 -0.52
CA GLY A 3 11.99 -0.71 -0.46
C GLY A 3 10.61 -0.16 -0.16
N ALA A 4 9.80 0.04 -1.21
CA ALA A 4 8.44 0.58 -1.09
C ALA A 4 7.33 -0.48 -1.19
N GLY A 5 7.65 -1.71 -1.62
CA GLY A 5 6.65 -2.74 -1.91
C GLY A 5 5.71 -2.31 -3.04
N ILE A 6 6.24 -1.99 -4.23
CA ILE A 6 5.45 -1.52 -5.39
C ILE A 6 4.29 -2.47 -5.73
N VAL A 7 4.52 -3.78 -5.58
CA VAL A 7 3.51 -4.83 -5.78
C VAL A 7 2.29 -4.67 -4.85
N ILE A 8 2.46 -4.10 -3.65
CA ILE A 8 1.35 -3.77 -2.75
C ILE A 8 0.49 -2.68 -3.39
N ALA A 9 1.11 -1.59 -3.83
CA ALA A 9 0.40 -0.49 -4.49
C ALA A 9 -0.30 -0.93 -5.78
N GLU A 10 0.30 -1.84 -6.56
CA GLU A 10 -0.29 -2.41 -7.78
C GLU A 10 -1.51 -3.28 -7.48
N ALA A 11 -1.41 -4.20 -6.52
CA ALA A 11 -2.53 -5.02 -6.08
C ALA A 11 -3.69 -4.17 -5.56
N MET A 12 -3.38 -3.13 -4.77
CA MET A 12 -4.36 -2.18 -4.29
C MET A 12 -5.01 -1.39 -5.45
N ALA A 13 -4.23 -0.93 -6.43
CA ALA A 13 -4.73 -0.24 -7.63
C ALA A 13 -5.64 -1.12 -8.50
N ALA A 14 -5.40 -2.44 -8.50
CA ALA A 14 -6.28 -3.44 -9.10
C ALA A 14 -7.55 -3.72 -8.26
N GLY A 15 -7.67 -3.11 -7.08
CA GLY A 15 -8.80 -3.28 -6.17
C GLY A 15 -8.77 -4.60 -5.39
N LEU A 16 -7.61 -5.25 -5.27
CA LEU A 16 -7.45 -6.51 -4.55
C LEU A 16 -7.07 -6.25 -3.08
N PRO A 17 -7.56 -7.06 -2.13
CA PRO A 17 -7.02 -7.05 -0.77
C PRO A 17 -5.56 -7.54 -0.77
N VAL A 18 -4.77 -7.07 0.19
CA VAL A 18 -3.36 -7.44 0.34
C VAL A 18 -3.14 -8.06 1.71
N VAL A 19 -2.53 -9.24 1.75
CA VAL A 19 -2.00 -9.85 2.98
C VAL A 19 -0.48 -9.83 2.87
N ALA A 20 0.20 -9.23 3.83
CA ALA A 20 1.65 -9.04 3.79
C ALA A 20 2.28 -9.16 5.18
N TYR A 21 3.58 -9.43 5.23
CA TYR A 21 4.33 -9.27 6.47
C TYR A 21 4.54 -7.78 6.78
N MET A 22 4.49 -7.42 8.07
CA MET A 22 4.82 -6.05 8.50
C MET A 22 6.32 -5.82 8.36
N LEU A 23 6.73 -5.04 7.36
CA LEU A 23 8.08 -4.54 7.24
C LEU A 23 8.16 -3.07 7.69
N PRO A 24 9.29 -2.59 8.24
CA PRO A 24 9.43 -1.21 8.70
C PRO A 24 9.02 -0.16 7.66
N ALA A 25 9.36 -0.38 6.39
CA ALA A 25 9.01 0.52 5.29
C ALA A 25 7.50 0.60 5.02
N TYR A 26 6.75 -0.46 5.33
CA TYR A 26 5.31 -0.50 5.07
C TYR A 26 4.52 0.27 6.13
N LYS A 27 5.09 0.43 7.34
CA LYS A 27 4.44 1.15 8.44
C LYS A 27 4.20 2.63 8.10
N SER A 28 5.10 3.27 7.34
CA SER A 28 4.90 4.67 6.92
C SER A 28 4.03 4.80 5.67
N LEU A 29 4.05 3.80 4.79
CA LEU A 29 3.36 3.88 3.49
C LEU A 29 1.90 3.41 3.56
N TYR A 30 1.63 2.32 4.28
CA TYR A 30 0.38 1.57 4.14
C TYR A 30 -0.39 1.38 5.44
N VAL A 31 0.05 1.92 6.60
CA VAL A 31 -0.65 1.70 7.89
C VAL A 31 -2.12 2.14 7.88
N ASN A 32 -2.47 3.12 7.04
CA ASN A 32 -3.84 3.62 6.88
C ASN A 32 -4.51 3.15 5.58
N ALA A 33 -3.89 2.21 4.86
CA ALA A 33 -4.45 1.68 3.64
C ALA A 33 -5.67 0.79 3.94
N PRO A 34 -6.76 0.90 3.17
CA PRO A 34 -7.88 -0.01 3.30
C PRO A 34 -7.50 -1.40 2.77
N LEU A 35 -8.06 -2.46 3.34
CA LEU A 35 -7.88 -3.84 2.87
C LEU A 35 -6.41 -4.31 2.73
N ILE A 36 -5.48 -3.72 3.47
CA ILE A 36 -4.19 -4.33 3.74
C ILE A 36 -4.24 -4.98 5.13
N TYR A 37 -3.71 -6.17 5.23
CA TYR A 37 -3.66 -6.94 6.46
C TYR A 37 -2.22 -7.36 6.70
N PHE A 38 -1.66 -6.86 7.78
CA PHE A 38 -0.31 -7.21 8.20
C PHE A 38 -0.36 -8.36 9.18
N CYS A 39 0.41 -9.41 8.86
CA CYS A 39 0.57 -10.62 9.64
C CYS A 39 2.04 -10.77 10.06
N ASP A 40 2.28 -11.38 11.21
CA ASP A 40 3.61 -11.60 11.79
C ASP A 40 3.99 -13.09 11.86
N THR A 41 3.01 -13.98 11.67
CA THR A 41 3.17 -15.43 11.68
C THR A 41 2.58 -16.07 10.44
N LEU A 42 3.08 -17.26 10.09
CA LEU A 42 2.52 -18.07 9.00
C LEU A 42 1.04 -18.37 9.22
N GLU A 43 0.68 -18.73 10.46
CA GLU A 43 -0.69 -19.08 10.85
C GLU A 43 -1.66 -17.91 10.63
N SER A 44 -1.31 -16.72 11.14
CA SER A 44 -2.14 -15.51 10.95
C SER A 44 -2.24 -15.10 9.48
N PHE A 45 -1.20 -15.36 8.69
CA PHE A 45 -1.19 -15.10 7.25
C PHE A 45 -2.15 -16.04 6.51
N SER A 46 -2.08 -17.35 6.77
CA SER A 46 -2.99 -18.33 6.16
C SER A 46 -4.44 -18.11 6.56
N ASP A 47 -4.69 -17.84 7.85
CA ASP A 47 -6.03 -17.59 8.37
C ASP A 47 -6.65 -16.36 7.72
N LYS A 48 -5.84 -15.31 7.51
CA LYS A 48 -6.32 -14.10 6.83
C LYS A 48 -6.71 -14.38 5.39
N ILE A 49 -5.92 -15.16 4.65
CA ILE A 49 -6.27 -15.54 3.27
C ILE A 49 -7.58 -16.33 3.24
N ILE A 50 -7.72 -17.34 4.09
CA ILE A 50 -8.94 -18.17 4.15
C ILE A 50 -10.17 -17.32 4.48
N LEU A 51 -10.04 -16.39 5.44
CA LEU A 51 -11.11 -15.45 5.81
C LEU A 51 -11.52 -14.58 4.61
N LEU A 52 -10.54 -14.02 3.89
CA LEU A 52 -10.80 -13.16 2.74
C LEU A 52 -11.47 -13.93 1.60
N LEU A 53 -11.05 -15.16 1.31
CA LEU A 53 -11.67 -15.99 0.27
C LEU A 53 -13.16 -16.28 0.52
N LYS A 54 -13.62 -16.19 1.77
CA LYS A 54 -15.03 -16.41 2.16
C LYS A 54 -15.87 -15.12 2.13
N ASP A 55 -15.27 -13.94 2.02
CA ASP A 55 -16.00 -12.66 2.05
C ASP A 55 -16.41 -12.19 0.64
N ILE A 56 -17.68 -12.41 0.31
CA ILE A 56 -18.28 -11.99 -0.97
C ILE A 56 -18.27 -10.46 -1.17
N ASN A 57 -18.18 -9.68 -0.11
CA ASN A 57 -18.22 -8.22 -0.18
C ASN A 57 -16.86 -7.60 -0.52
N LEU A 58 -15.76 -8.35 -0.49
CA LEU A 58 -14.42 -7.80 -0.78
C LEU A 58 -14.33 -7.12 -2.13
N ARG A 59 -15.00 -7.65 -3.16
CA ARG A 59 -15.05 -7.02 -4.49
C ARG A 59 -15.63 -5.61 -4.43
N ARG A 60 -16.67 -5.38 -3.61
CA ARG A 60 -17.26 -4.05 -3.42
C ARG A 60 -16.32 -3.13 -2.66
N GLN A 61 -15.59 -3.67 -1.69
CA GLN A 61 -14.62 -2.90 -0.91
C GLN A 61 -13.35 -2.56 -1.71
N GLY A 62 -13.04 -3.32 -2.75
CA GLY A 62 -11.87 -3.13 -3.62
C GLY A 62 -11.74 -1.72 -4.23
N ILE A 63 -12.85 -1.04 -4.46
CA ILE A 63 -12.86 0.37 -4.93
C ILE A 63 -12.15 1.29 -3.94
N ARG A 64 -12.29 1.05 -2.63
CA ARG A 64 -11.61 1.85 -1.59
C ARG A 64 -10.09 1.64 -1.70
N ASN A 65 -9.66 0.41 -1.97
CA ASN A 65 -8.26 0.09 -2.13
C ASN A 65 -7.64 0.72 -3.37
N ARG A 66 -8.38 0.64 -4.49
CA ARG A 66 -8.01 1.30 -5.74
C ARG A 66 -7.87 2.81 -5.56
N ASN A 67 -8.85 3.44 -4.93
CA ASN A 67 -8.83 4.89 -4.71
C ASN A 67 -7.65 5.31 -3.82
N PHE A 68 -7.37 4.56 -2.75
CA PHE A 68 -6.22 4.83 -1.90
C PHE A 68 -4.90 4.76 -2.70
N ALA A 69 -4.72 3.70 -3.50
CA ALA A 69 -3.50 3.52 -4.28
C ALA A 69 -3.32 4.61 -5.34
N LEU A 70 -4.36 4.95 -6.08
CA LEU A 70 -4.29 5.99 -7.13
C LEU A 70 -3.99 7.39 -6.55
N GLN A 71 -4.57 7.69 -5.37
CA GLN A 71 -4.37 8.98 -4.69
C GLN A 71 -2.98 9.11 -4.07
N ASN A 72 -2.35 8.01 -3.65
CA ASN A 72 -1.10 8.05 -2.90
C ASN A 72 0.14 7.60 -3.68
N PHE A 73 -0.02 6.70 -4.65
CA PHE A 73 1.09 5.96 -5.26
C PHE A 73 1.07 5.94 -6.79
N SER A 74 0.15 6.68 -7.43
CA SER A 74 0.25 6.86 -8.89
C SER A 74 1.60 7.52 -9.25
N TRP A 75 2.15 7.17 -10.40
CA TRP A 75 3.44 7.74 -10.84
C TRP A 75 3.45 9.26 -10.83
N ARG A 76 2.34 9.90 -11.22
CA ARG A 76 2.17 11.36 -11.12
C ARG A 76 2.34 11.86 -9.67
N LYS A 77 1.68 11.22 -8.70
CA LYS A 77 1.74 11.61 -7.28
C LYS A 77 3.14 11.40 -6.70
N VAL A 78 3.78 10.29 -7.05
CA VAL A 78 5.14 9.98 -6.62
C VAL A 78 6.13 10.98 -7.22
N SER A 79 6.05 11.27 -8.52
CA SER A 79 6.93 12.25 -9.17
C SER A 79 6.75 13.66 -8.61
N GLU A 80 5.52 14.09 -8.33
CA GLU A 80 5.22 15.37 -7.68
C GLU A 80 5.93 15.50 -6.32
N ARG A 81 5.86 14.44 -5.49
CA ARG A 81 6.51 14.40 -4.18
C ARG A 81 8.03 14.44 -4.28
N ILE A 82 8.61 13.66 -5.20
CA ILE A 82 10.06 13.63 -5.44
C ILE A 82 10.53 15.01 -5.91
N TYR A 83 9.86 15.60 -6.89
CA TYR A 83 10.18 16.94 -7.40
C TYR A 83 10.12 18.00 -6.29
N ALA A 84 9.05 18.01 -5.49
CA ALA A 84 8.91 18.94 -4.37
C ALA A 84 10.00 18.74 -3.30
N GLY A 85 10.48 17.51 -3.10
CA GLY A 85 11.61 17.22 -2.22
C GLY A 85 12.93 17.79 -2.76
N LEU A 86 13.20 17.58 -4.06
CA LEU A 86 14.38 18.10 -4.73
C LEU A 86 14.44 19.64 -4.69
N VAL A 87 13.34 20.32 -5.03
CA VAL A 87 13.26 21.78 -5.00
C VAL A 87 13.51 22.34 -3.60
N ARG A 88 12.98 21.70 -2.54
CA ARG A 88 13.23 22.11 -1.15
C ARG A 88 14.69 21.93 -0.76
N SER A 89 15.31 20.81 -1.12
CA SER A 89 16.72 20.54 -0.84
C SER A 89 17.64 21.59 -1.46
N VAL A 90 17.44 21.91 -2.74
CA VAL A 90 18.24 22.92 -3.44
C VAL A 90 18.08 24.31 -2.81
N ARG A 91 16.86 24.69 -2.43
CA ARG A 91 16.60 26.00 -1.78
C ARG A 91 17.21 26.14 -0.39
N SER A 92 17.36 25.04 0.36
CA SER A 92 17.97 25.08 1.69
C SER A 92 19.50 25.24 1.69
N GLN A 93 20.13 25.14 0.52
CA GLN A 93 21.58 25.26 0.33
C GLN A 93 22.01 26.63 -0.24
N LEU A 94 21.04 27.51 -0.51
CA LEU A 94 21.23 28.91 -0.92
C LEU A 94 20.94 29.83 0.27
#